data_AF-A0A072PBW4-F1
#
_entry.id   AF-A0A072PBW4-F1
#
_cell.length_a   1.000
_cell.length_b   1.000
_cell.length_c   1.000
_cell.angle_alpha   90.00
_cell.angle_beta   90.00
_cell.angle_gamma   90.00
#
_symmetry.space_group_name_H-M   'P 1'
#
loop_
_entity.id
_entity.type
_entity.pdbx_description
1 polymer ?
#
loop_
_entity_poly.entity_id
_entity_poly.type
_entity_poly.pdbx_seq_one_letter_code
_entity_poly.pdbx_strand_id
1 'polypeptide(L)'
;MATSMANSATHQINLASLPSVPRIRPPRLLKGDPHPNNTPQPAGQPPRDRLWVQGKWRHPTSNATKHKRDVQVRQVTKALRHRTHGLDIYAYRHVRTNQVVYSLSRSLQNSQVLKQMLFHGKKTVPAAVRRDMWTPYFSVHFPENLAGSYVGLSAFKRLRELSTQRQLSPTKSMLTATQDDVDIAKSKLGGPLQVQRLEQSDKWQDKEKLSLKLPKEGELLPKKLRARRMMDQKATSVADIAFVLDWISSGPGPVEKMIAIETDRVVRHKDRTRKARARVNAAARAHSQKEAEIEERAKLVSHSKGDDDRTNARLTPVQLERLSMEHQTIMNSSDGVLQEGHKEKLISAAEEQWRALNPIQPQLIDLEEYKERKAISQAAEHEALKTFYSAENTSSSDPNASIWTHVKEKREAALAKFDEDFKERKRSAALAQAAVEATTEYETIKTTTGDPAPSIQDLIAEKQKVALENLEKQEAAKQRLRKSNSTWSESWNIKMYWADLNDGLFARSWPQNVIHGLLEPYAVSKTSPNGGEKSIPKINKSIHVIGGGLNDGWMPHELLAGNKSPKPKVEWETVKVDLATRPTEELEQQPLSNANEYDSAPIEQPSPPELSLFARLRQSVFGR
;
A
#
# COMPACT_ATOMS: atom_id res chain seq x y z
N MET A 1 -60.60 -40.39 -11.88
CA MET A 1 -60.13 -39.58 -13.02
C MET A 1 -61.14 -38.49 -13.40
N ALA A 2 -61.55 -37.63 -12.45
CA ALA A 2 -62.51 -36.54 -12.72
C ALA A 2 -62.08 -35.18 -12.14
N THR A 3 -60.92 -35.11 -11.48
CA THR A 3 -60.42 -33.90 -10.83
C THR A 3 -59.30 -33.19 -11.58
N SER A 4 -58.80 -33.73 -12.70
CA SER A 4 -57.72 -33.10 -13.48
C SER A 4 -58.20 -32.16 -14.60
N MET A 5 -59.51 -32.06 -14.86
CA MET A 5 -60.04 -31.21 -15.95
C MET A 5 -60.49 -29.81 -15.49
N ALA A 6 -60.60 -29.55 -14.19
CA ALA A 6 -61.05 -28.25 -13.69
C ALA A 6 -59.94 -27.18 -13.63
N ASN A 7 -58.66 -27.58 -13.67
CA ASN A 7 -57.53 -26.63 -13.55
C ASN A 7 -56.94 -26.18 -14.90
N SER A 8 -57.43 -26.69 -16.04
CA SER A 8 -56.95 -26.29 -17.37
C SER A 8 -57.80 -25.22 -18.05
N ALA A 9 -58.96 -24.85 -17.50
CA ALA A 9 -59.91 -23.93 -18.16
C ALA A 9 -59.81 -22.46 -17.70
N THR A 10 -58.99 -22.13 -16.70
CA THR A 10 -58.98 -20.78 -16.10
C THR A 10 -57.86 -19.84 -16.54
N HIS A 11 -57.00 -20.23 -17.50
CA HIS A 11 -55.85 -19.40 -17.93
C HIS A 11 -55.77 -19.08 -19.43
N GLN A 12 -56.88 -19.08 -20.15
CA GLN A 12 -56.95 -18.61 -21.56
C GLN A 12 -57.74 -17.31 -21.74
N ILE A 13 -57.70 -16.39 -20.77
CA ILE A 13 -57.97 -14.98 -21.10
C ILE A 13 -56.67 -14.43 -21.68
N ASN A 14 -56.57 -14.46 -23.01
CA ASN A 14 -55.62 -13.63 -23.74
C ASN A 14 -55.95 -12.17 -23.40
N LEU A 15 -55.32 -11.64 -22.34
CA LEU A 15 -55.31 -10.21 -22.08
C LEU A 15 -54.69 -9.58 -23.33
N ALA A 16 -55.54 -8.98 -24.16
CA ALA A 16 -55.11 -8.21 -25.32
C ALA A 16 -53.92 -7.35 -24.88
N SER A 17 -52.78 -7.52 -25.55
CA SER A 17 -51.56 -6.79 -25.22
C SER A 17 -51.91 -5.31 -25.30
N LEU A 18 -52.01 -4.65 -24.13
CA LEU A 18 -52.17 -3.21 -24.09
C LEU A 18 -51.05 -2.63 -24.95
N PRO A 19 -51.36 -1.82 -25.99
CA PRO A 19 -50.34 -1.25 -26.85
C PRO A 19 -49.33 -0.56 -25.94
N SER A 20 -48.03 -0.80 -26.17
CA SER A 20 -46.99 -0.27 -25.30
C SER A 20 -47.15 1.25 -25.27
N VAL A 21 -47.69 1.79 -24.17
CA VAL A 21 -47.84 3.23 -24.02
C VAL A 21 -46.43 3.79 -24.20
N PRO A 22 -46.20 4.65 -25.20
CA PRO A 22 -44.87 5.22 -25.41
C PRO A 22 -44.48 5.87 -24.09
N ARG A 23 -43.36 5.45 -23.50
CA ARG A 23 -42.84 6.11 -22.30
C ARG A 23 -42.52 7.55 -22.70
N ILE A 24 -43.48 8.44 -22.50
CA ILE A 24 -43.32 9.88 -22.66
C ILE A 24 -42.21 10.23 -21.69
N ARG A 25 -41.01 10.47 -22.22
CA ARG A 25 -39.89 10.89 -21.41
C ARG A 25 -40.30 12.24 -20.83
N PRO A 26 -40.13 12.47 -19.52
CA PRO A 26 -40.39 13.78 -18.96
C PRO A 26 -39.61 14.83 -19.78
N PRO A 27 -40.20 16.02 -20.00
CA PRO A 27 -39.57 17.05 -20.82
C PRO A 27 -38.14 17.27 -20.34
N ARG A 28 -37.19 17.20 -21.27
CA ARG A 28 -35.79 17.50 -20.97
C ARG A 28 -35.73 18.95 -20.52
N LEU A 29 -35.20 19.20 -19.32
CA LEU A 29 -34.87 20.55 -18.86
C LEU A 29 -33.98 21.22 -19.90
N LEU A 30 -34.27 22.48 -20.25
CA LEU A 30 -33.42 23.23 -21.16
C LEU A 30 -32.07 23.47 -20.49
N LYS A 31 -31.00 23.53 -21.30
CA LYS A 31 -29.64 23.73 -20.81
C LYS A 31 -29.54 25.13 -20.18
N GLY A 32 -29.49 25.19 -18.85
CA GLY A 32 -29.42 26.44 -18.09
C GLY A 32 -30.51 26.58 -17.04
N ASP A 33 -31.64 25.88 -17.21
CA ASP A 33 -32.72 25.93 -16.22
C ASP A 33 -32.30 25.21 -14.94
N PRO A 34 -32.46 25.84 -13.77
CA PRO A 34 -32.16 25.19 -12.51
C PRO A 34 -33.09 23.98 -12.33
N HIS A 35 -32.51 22.82 -12.00
CA HIS A 35 -33.30 21.63 -11.73
C HIS A 35 -34.31 21.96 -10.62
N PRO A 36 -35.60 21.58 -10.72
CA PRO A 36 -36.63 21.92 -9.72
C PRO A 36 -36.33 21.40 -8.30
N ASN A 37 -35.34 20.50 -8.18
CA ASN A 37 -34.87 19.96 -6.90
C ASN A 37 -33.75 20.80 -6.26
N ASN A 38 -33.21 21.78 -6.98
CA ASN A 38 -32.11 22.66 -6.56
C ASN A 38 -32.60 24.06 -6.19
N THR A 39 -33.91 24.27 -6.01
CA THR A 39 -34.41 25.55 -5.55
C THR A 39 -33.89 25.85 -4.13
N PRO A 40 -33.34 27.04 -3.88
CA PRO A 40 -32.87 27.44 -2.56
C PRO A 40 -34.04 27.44 -1.58
N GLN A 41 -33.73 27.32 -0.29
CA GLN A 41 -34.74 27.42 0.76
C GLN A 41 -35.38 28.82 0.70
N PRO A 42 -36.71 28.95 0.69
CA PRO A 42 -37.37 30.25 0.71
C PRO A 42 -37.06 30.98 2.02
N ALA A 43 -36.94 32.31 1.96
CA ALA A 43 -36.78 33.14 3.15
C ALA A 43 -38.01 33.04 4.06
N GLY A 44 -37.81 32.98 5.38
CA GLY A 44 -38.87 32.89 6.38
C GLY A 44 -38.65 31.78 7.42
N GLN A 45 -39.52 31.73 8.43
CA GLN A 45 -39.45 30.71 9.47
C GLN A 45 -39.80 29.32 8.90
N PRO A 46 -38.97 28.29 9.15
CA PRO A 46 -39.21 26.97 8.63
C PRO A 46 -40.45 26.32 9.28
N PRO A 47 -41.34 25.66 8.52
CA PRO A 47 -42.47 24.93 9.08
C PRO A 47 -42.01 23.89 10.10
N ARG A 48 -42.67 23.80 11.26
CA ARG A 48 -42.37 22.79 12.30
C ARG A 48 -42.32 21.37 11.70
N ASP A 49 -41.33 20.59 12.12
CA ASP A 49 -41.13 19.18 11.70
C ASP A 49 -41.00 18.93 10.19
N ARG A 50 -40.51 19.90 9.42
CA ARG A 50 -40.19 19.72 8.01
C ARG A 50 -38.74 20.08 7.70
N LEU A 51 -38.15 19.32 6.79
CA LEU A 51 -36.80 19.52 6.27
C LEU A 51 -36.87 19.96 4.81
N TRP A 52 -36.00 20.88 4.43
CA TRP A 52 -35.90 21.34 3.04
C TRP A 52 -35.10 20.31 2.21
N VAL A 53 -35.80 19.56 1.36
CA VAL A 53 -35.21 18.47 0.57
C VAL A 53 -35.77 18.47 -0.85
N GLN A 54 -34.87 18.57 -1.83
CA GLN A 54 -35.23 18.60 -3.25
C GLN A 54 -36.20 19.75 -3.57
N GLY A 55 -35.90 20.96 -3.08
CA GLY A 55 -36.68 22.15 -3.37
C GLY A 55 -38.08 22.21 -2.74
N LYS A 56 -38.39 21.34 -1.77
CA LYS A 56 -39.68 21.29 -1.07
C LYS A 56 -39.51 20.99 0.41
N TRP A 57 -40.44 21.48 1.23
CA TRP A 57 -40.60 21.08 2.63
C TRP A 57 -41.13 19.65 2.70
N ARG A 58 -40.35 18.74 3.29
CA ARG A 58 -40.71 17.32 3.39
C ARG A 58 -40.64 16.83 4.83
N HIS A 59 -41.47 15.84 5.14
CA HIS A 59 -41.45 15.20 6.45
C HIS A 59 -40.12 14.45 6.67
N PRO A 60 -39.57 14.44 7.89
CA PRO A 60 -38.34 13.75 8.25
C PRO A 60 -38.31 12.26 7.88
N THR A 61 -39.46 11.59 7.87
CA THR A 61 -39.58 10.16 7.55
C THR A 61 -39.75 9.88 6.05
N SER A 62 -39.87 10.91 5.21
CA SER A 62 -40.06 10.73 3.76
C SER A 62 -38.84 10.07 3.10
N ASN A 63 -39.08 9.32 2.02
CA ASN A 63 -38.00 8.63 1.28
C ASN A 63 -36.95 9.60 0.72
N ALA A 64 -37.36 10.80 0.32
CA ALA A 64 -36.43 11.85 -0.14
C ALA A 64 -35.50 12.30 0.99
N THR A 65 -36.04 12.51 2.19
CA THR A 65 -35.24 12.86 3.37
C THR A 65 -34.30 11.73 3.77
N LYS A 66 -34.79 10.47 3.79
CA LYS A 66 -33.94 9.29 4.04
C LYS A 66 -32.79 9.21 3.05
N HIS A 67 -33.08 9.38 1.76
CA HIS A 67 -32.06 9.40 0.71
C HIS A 67 -31.04 10.53 0.91
N LYS A 68 -31.49 11.75 1.24
CA LYS A 68 -30.59 12.87 1.53
C LYS A 68 -29.69 12.58 2.72
N ARG A 69 -30.22 12.02 3.81
CA ARG A 69 -29.43 11.54 4.96
C ARG A 69 -28.40 10.51 4.54
N ASP A 70 -28.80 9.49 3.78
CA ASP A 70 -27.86 8.45 3.32
C ASP A 70 -26.74 9.03 2.44
N VAL A 71 -27.05 10.01 1.60
CA VAL A 71 -26.05 10.73 0.80
C VAL A 71 -25.12 11.54 1.70
N GLN A 72 -25.66 12.26 2.68
CA GLN A 72 -24.86 13.02 3.65
C GLN A 72 -23.96 12.11 4.47
N VAL A 73 -24.47 10.98 4.98
CA VAL A 73 -23.67 9.96 5.67
C VAL A 73 -22.53 9.50 4.77
N ARG A 74 -22.80 9.13 3.51
CA ARG A 74 -21.75 8.70 2.58
C ARG A 74 -20.70 9.79 2.33
N GLN A 75 -21.13 11.05 2.23
CA GLN A 75 -20.25 12.20 2.05
C GLN A 75 -19.37 12.45 3.28
N VAL A 76 -19.97 12.43 4.46
CA VAL A 76 -19.31 12.55 5.76
C VAL A 76 -18.31 11.40 5.95
N THR A 77 -18.76 10.15 5.78
CA THR A 77 -17.88 8.97 5.85
C THR A 77 -16.72 9.10 4.86
N LYS A 78 -16.97 9.56 3.64
CA LYS A 78 -15.91 9.79 2.65
C LYS A 78 -14.94 10.89 3.08
N ALA A 79 -15.44 11.95 3.71
CA ALA A 79 -14.63 13.06 4.20
C ALA A 79 -13.74 12.63 5.37
N LEU A 80 -14.30 11.95 6.38
CA LEU A 80 -13.54 11.38 7.49
C LEU A 80 -12.50 10.37 7.00
N ARG A 81 -12.88 9.51 6.05
CA ARG A 81 -11.95 8.56 5.41
C ARG A 81 -10.82 9.23 4.66
N HIS A 82 -10.98 10.46 4.17
CA HIS A 82 -9.91 11.16 3.46
C HIS A 82 -8.73 11.47 4.39
N ARG A 83 -9.00 11.83 5.66
CA ARG A 83 -7.98 12.13 6.67
C ARG A 83 -7.23 10.87 7.10
N THR A 84 -7.96 9.79 7.37
CA THR A 84 -7.37 8.52 7.83
C THR A 84 -7.00 7.58 6.68
N HIS A 85 -7.06 8.06 5.44
CA HIS A 85 -6.89 7.21 4.25
C HIS A 85 -5.48 6.63 4.22
N GLY A 86 -5.36 5.31 4.17
CA GLY A 86 -4.05 4.66 4.07
C GLY A 86 -3.31 4.43 5.37
N LEU A 87 -3.83 4.90 6.52
CA LEU A 87 -3.26 4.54 7.82
C LEU A 87 -3.50 3.08 8.17
N ASP A 88 -4.64 2.54 7.74
CA ASP A 88 -5.03 1.16 8.00
C ASP A 88 -5.27 0.42 6.67
N ILE A 89 -4.74 -0.80 6.57
CA ILE A 89 -5.05 -1.75 5.50
C ILE A 89 -5.71 -2.97 6.13
N TYR A 90 -6.85 -3.38 5.58
CA TYR A 90 -7.60 -4.55 6.01
C TYR A 90 -7.59 -5.60 4.91
N ALA A 91 -7.21 -6.83 5.24
CA ALA A 91 -7.29 -7.98 4.35
C ALA A 91 -8.46 -8.89 4.78
N TYR A 92 -9.21 -9.38 3.81
CA TYR A 92 -10.31 -10.32 4.03
C TYR A 92 -10.09 -11.56 3.20
N ARG A 93 -10.37 -12.72 3.80
CA ARG A 93 -10.25 -14.02 3.15
C ARG A 93 -11.63 -14.59 2.87
N HIS A 94 -11.80 -15.15 1.68
CA HIS A 94 -12.99 -15.94 1.36
C HIS A 94 -12.85 -17.34 1.98
N VAL A 95 -13.79 -17.72 2.85
CA VAL A 95 -13.70 -18.93 3.70
C VAL A 95 -13.50 -20.20 2.89
N ARG A 96 -14.11 -20.31 1.70
CA ARG A 96 -14.09 -21.53 0.88
C ARG A 96 -12.99 -21.59 -0.16
N THR A 97 -12.61 -20.45 -0.74
CA THR A 97 -11.68 -20.39 -1.88
C THR A 97 -10.32 -19.84 -1.50
N ASN A 98 -10.16 -19.34 -0.28
CA ASN A 98 -8.94 -18.69 0.22
C ASN A 98 -8.48 -17.49 -0.63
N GLN A 99 -9.38 -16.91 -1.44
CA GLN A 99 -9.11 -15.64 -2.13
C GLN A 99 -8.97 -14.53 -1.09
N VAL A 100 -8.00 -13.65 -1.29
CA VAL A 100 -7.72 -12.55 -0.37
C VAL A 100 -7.98 -11.23 -1.08
N VAL A 101 -8.70 -10.34 -0.40
CA VAL A 101 -9.05 -9.01 -0.91
C VAL A 101 -8.61 -7.97 0.09
N TYR A 102 -8.01 -6.90 -0.43
CA TYR A 102 -7.53 -5.79 0.38
C TYR A 102 -8.52 -4.62 0.37
N SER A 103 -8.64 -3.91 1.47
CA SER A 103 -9.49 -2.74 1.62
C SER A 103 -8.81 -1.70 2.52
N LEU A 104 -8.93 -0.42 2.17
CA LEU A 104 -8.54 0.69 3.05
C LEU A 104 -9.64 1.01 4.09
N SER A 105 -10.73 0.27 4.07
CA SER A 105 -11.83 0.43 5.00
C SER A 105 -12.19 -0.88 5.68
N ARG A 106 -12.58 -0.75 6.94
CA ARG A 106 -13.10 -1.81 7.81
C ARG A 106 -14.38 -2.47 7.31
N SER A 107 -15.06 -1.85 6.34
CA SER A 107 -16.28 -2.37 5.72
C SER A 107 -15.99 -2.88 4.30
N LEU A 108 -16.35 -4.12 3.98
CA LEU A 108 -16.23 -4.63 2.61
C LEU A 108 -17.27 -3.98 1.67
N GLN A 109 -16.79 -3.25 0.66
CA GLN A 109 -17.64 -2.62 -0.35
C GLN A 109 -17.72 -3.48 -1.61
N ASN A 110 -18.93 -3.90 -2.01
CA ASN A 110 -19.14 -4.81 -3.15
C ASN A 110 -18.43 -4.33 -4.44
N SER A 111 -18.47 -3.03 -4.72
CA SER A 111 -17.86 -2.43 -5.92
C SER A 111 -16.34 -2.42 -5.91
N GLN A 112 -15.69 -2.48 -4.75
CA GLN A 112 -14.24 -2.50 -4.61
C GLN A 112 -13.69 -3.92 -4.54
N VAL A 113 -14.43 -4.82 -3.90
CA VAL A 113 -14.05 -6.23 -3.72
C VAL A 113 -14.09 -6.99 -5.04
N LEU A 114 -15.19 -6.90 -5.79
CA LEU A 114 -15.35 -7.63 -7.04
C LEU A 114 -14.33 -7.23 -8.11
N LYS A 115 -13.79 -6.01 -8.06
CA LYS A 115 -12.74 -5.54 -8.99
C LYS A 115 -11.37 -6.18 -8.74
N GLN A 116 -11.15 -6.75 -7.56
CA GLN A 116 -9.88 -7.42 -7.22
C GLN A 116 -9.90 -8.90 -7.61
N MET A 117 -11.08 -9.46 -7.86
CA MET A 117 -11.25 -10.85 -8.22
C MET A 117 -11.13 -11.02 -9.73
N LEU A 118 -10.08 -11.70 -10.19
CA LEU A 118 -9.92 -12.03 -11.61
C LEU A 118 -10.76 -13.27 -11.97
N PHE A 119 -11.20 -13.32 -13.23
CA PHE A 119 -11.98 -14.43 -13.74
C PHE A 119 -11.08 -15.62 -14.09
N HIS A 120 -11.24 -16.73 -13.37
CA HIS A 120 -10.50 -17.98 -13.60
C HIS A 120 -11.39 -19.10 -14.20
N GLY A 121 -12.65 -18.77 -14.54
CA GLY A 121 -13.65 -19.71 -15.05
C GLY A 121 -15.02 -19.58 -14.39
N LYS A 122 -15.96 -20.43 -14.81
CA LYS A 122 -17.34 -20.43 -14.27
C LYS A 122 -17.34 -20.62 -12.75
N LYS A 123 -18.12 -19.81 -12.03
CA LYS A 123 -18.26 -19.81 -10.56
C LYS A 123 -17.00 -19.41 -9.76
N THR A 124 -16.00 -18.80 -10.39
CA THR A 124 -14.80 -18.31 -9.68
C THR A 124 -14.98 -16.90 -9.11
N VAL A 125 -15.83 -16.09 -9.73
CA VAL A 125 -16.20 -14.74 -9.26
C VAL A 125 -17.67 -14.76 -8.82
N PRO A 126 -17.97 -14.40 -7.55
CA PRO A 126 -19.34 -14.30 -7.07
C PRO A 126 -20.05 -13.08 -7.69
N ALA A 127 -21.37 -13.15 -7.84
CA ALA A 127 -22.16 -12.03 -8.35
C ALA A 127 -22.26 -10.85 -7.36
N ALA A 128 -22.17 -11.15 -6.06
CA ALA A 128 -22.18 -10.16 -4.98
C ALA A 128 -21.39 -10.69 -3.77
N VAL A 129 -20.81 -9.77 -3.01
CA VAL A 129 -20.15 -10.08 -1.73
C VAL A 129 -21.19 -10.53 -0.70
N ARG A 130 -21.05 -11.77 -0.23
CA ARG A 130 -21.89 -12.37 0.82
C ARG A 130 -21.16 -12.35 2.16
N ARG A 131 -21.82 -11.94 3.24
CA ARG A 131 -21.12 -11.68 4.52
C ARG A 131 -20.60 -12.92 5.22
N ASP A 132 -21.32 -14.02 5.09
CA ASP A 132 -20.98 -15.33 5.65
C ASP A 132 -19.73 -15.96 5.02
N MET A 133 -19.39 -15.53 3.80
CA MET A 133 -18.29 -16.13 3.03
C MET A 133 -16.97 -15.38 3.18
N TRP A 134 -16.96 -14.21 3.82
CA TRP A 134 -15.77 -13.38 3.98
C TRP A 134 -15.48 -13.15 5.45
N THR A 135 -14.29 -13.55 5.86
CA THR A 135 -13.77 -13.32 7.21
C THR A 135 -12.62 -12.32 7.16
N PRO A 136 -12.41 -11.53 8.22
CA PRO A 136 -11.14 -10.82 8.36
C PRO A 136 -9.97 -11.79 8.28
N TYR A 137 -8.84 -11.34 7.74
CA TYR A 137 -7.64 -12.16 7.65
C TYR A 137 -6.51 -11.54 8.47
N PHE A 138 -6.11 -10.32 8.12
CA PHE A 138 -5.20 -9.52 8.92
C PHE A 138 -5.50 -8.04 8.72
N SER A 139 -5.03 -7.20 9.64
CA SER A 139 -4.98 -5.75 9.46
C SER A 139 -3.58 -5.21 9.72
N VAL A 140 -3.21 -4.17 8.98
CA VAL A 140 -1.92 -3.48 9.09
C VAL A 140 -2.19 -2.03 9.42
N HIS A 141 -1.57 -1.52 10.47
CA HIS A 141 -1.72 -0.16 10.96
C HIS A 141 -0.36 0.54 10.90
N PHE A 142 -0.31 1.59 10.10
CA PHE A 142 0.83 2.48 9.97
C PHE A 142 0.81 3.53 11.09
N PRO A 143 1.95 4.14 11.41
CA PRO A 143 1.99 5.23 12.38
C PRO A 143 1.05 6.36 11.95
N GLU A 144 0.43 7.03 12.92
CA GLU A 144 -0.60 8.07 12.75
C GLU A 144 0.00 9.42 12.32
N ASN A 145 0.87 9.38 11.32
CA ASN A 145 1.50 10.54 10.71
C ASN A 145 1.18 10.55 9.20
N LEU A 146 1.35 11.72 8.58
CA LEU A 146 1.14 11.88 7.13
C LEU A 146 1.98 10.89 6.30
N ALA A 147 3.21 10.66 6.75
CA ALA A 147 4.14 9.78 6.07
C ALA A 147 3.66 8.31 6.11
N GLY A 148 3.09 7.89 7.23
CA GLY A 148 2.44 6.60 7.45
C GLY A 148 1.23 6.42 6.54
N SER A 149 0.36 7.43 6.44
CA SER A 149 -0.76 7.45 5.50
C SER A 149 -0.28 7.25 4.06
N TYR A 150 0.72 8.03 3.62
CA TYR A 150 1.30 7.90 2.28
C TYR A 150 1.89 6.51 2.03
N VAL A 151 2.68 6.01 2.97
CA VAL A 151 3.34 4.71 2.85
C VAL A 151 2.31 3.59 2.82
N GLY A 152 1.26 3.64 3.63
CA GLY A 152 0.20 2.65 3.58
C GLY A 152 -0.61 2.69 2.28
N LEU A 153 -0.80 3.85 1.64
CA LEU A 153 -1.36 3.90 0.28
C LEU A 153 -0.45 3.26 -0.76
N SER A 154 0.85 3.48 -0.65
CA SER A 154 1.86 2.82 -1.49
C SER A 154 1.83 1.30 -1.28
N ALA A 155 1.81 0.86 -0.03
CA ALA A 155 1.72 -0.55 0.35
C ALA A 155 0.45 -1.19 -0.24
N PHE A 156 -0.71 -0.56 -0.03
CA PHE A 156 -1.99 -1.03 -0.57
C PHE A 156 -1.97 -1.16 -2.10
N LYS A 157 -1.38 -0.18 -2.80
CA LYS A 157 -1.21 -0.24 -4.25
C LYS A 157 -0.35 -1.44 -4.65
N ARG A 158 0.80 -1.63 -4.00
CA ARG A 158 1.73 -2.74 -4.29
C ARG A 158 1.12 -4.11 -4.01
N LEU A 159 0.43 -4.29 -2.88
CA LEU A 159 -0.27 -5.53 -2.56
C LEU A 159 -1.28 -5.93 -3.64
N ARG A 160 -2.01 -4.95 -4.18
CA ARG A 160 -2.97 -5.18 -5.26
C ARG A 160 -2.29 -5.50 -6.58
N GLU A 161 -1.19 -4.81 -6.90
CA GLU A 161 -0.37 -5.10 -8.08
C GLU A 161 0.21 -6.52 -8.03
N LEU A 162 0.80 -6.93 -6.90
CA LEU A 162 1.37 -8.27 -6.70
C LEU A 162 0.30 -9.37 -6.76
N SER A 163 -0.83 -9.17 -6.09
CA SER A 163 -1.98 -10.10 -6.18
C SER A 163 -2.47 -10.25 -7.62
N THR A 164 -2.54 -9.15 -8.37
CA THR A 164 -2.97 -9.16 -9.79
C THR A 164 -1.92 -9.86 -10.66
N GLN A 165 -0.64 -9.54 -10.48
CA GLN A 165 0.47 -10.13 -11.23
C GLN A 165 0.52 -11.64 -11.08
N ARG A 166 0.38 -12.18 -9.86
CA ARG A 166 0.41 -13.64 -9.65
C ARG A 166 -0.74 -14.38 -10.32
N GLN A 167 -1.89 -13.75 -10.41
CA GLN A 167 -3.04 -14.31 -11.10
C GLN A 167 -2.89 -14.23 -12.64
N LEU A 168 -2.24 -13.18 -13.16
CA LEU A 168 -2.06 -12.99 -14.61
C LEU A 168 -0.83 -13.73 -15.17
N SER A 169 0.25 -13.79 -14.40
CA SER A 169 1.52 -14.45 -14.74
C SER A 169 1.93 -15.41 -13.61
N PRO A 170 1.19 -16.51 -13.40
CA PRO A 170 1.53 -17.50 -12.38
C PRO A 170 2.84 -18.21 -12.72
N THR A 171 3.58 -18.63 -11.69
CA THR A 171 4.78 -19.45 -11.87
C THR A 171 4.43 -20.81 -12.46
N LYS A 172 5.37 -21.42 -13.20
CA LYS A 172 5.15 -22.74 -13.80
C LYS A 172 4.75 -23.79 -12.75
N SER A 173 5.34 -23.72 -11.55
CA SER A 173 5.01 -24.60 -10.42
C SER A 173 3.57 -24.51 -9.93
N MET A 174 2.90 -23.36 -10.09
CA MET A 174 1.47 -23.21 -9.77
C MET A 174 0.56 -23.77 -10.87
N LEU A 175 1.08 -23.94 -12.09
CA LEU A 175 0.34 -24.44 -13.24
C LEU A 175 0.53 -25.95 -13.43
N THR A 176 1.65 -26.49 -12.98
CA THR A 176 2.00 -27.91 -13.12
C THR A 176 1.65 -28.71 -11.88
N ALA A 177 1.36 -30.00 -12.06
CA ALA A 177 1.15 -30.92 -10.96
C ALA A 177 2.44 -31.07 -10.14
N THR A 178 2.34 -30.84 -8.83
CA THR A 178 3.41 -31.08 -7.85
C THR A 178 3.29 -32.49 -7.26
N GLN A 179 4.33 -32.99 -6.62
CA GLN A 179 4.31 -34.30 -5.93
C GLN A 179 3.09 -34.41 -5.00
N ASP A 180 2.82 -33.37 -4.23
CA ASP A 180 1.66 -33.31 -3.33
C ASP A 180 0.33 -33.51 -4.07
N ASP A 181 0.19 -32.99 -5.29
CA ASP A 181 -1.03 -33.16 -6.09
C ASP A 181 -1.19 -34.62 -6.54
N VAL A 182 -0.07 -35.29 -6.86
CA VAL A 182 -0.04 -36.71 -7.20
C VAL A 182 -0.41 -37.54 -5.97
N ASP A 183 0.12 -37.22 -4.80
CA ASP A 183 -0.16 -37.96 -3.56
C ASP A 183 -1.61 -37.76 -3.10
N ILE A 184 -2.16 -36.54 -3.26
CA ILE A 184 -3.58 -36.25 -3.05
C ILE A 184 -4.46 -37.02 -4.05
N ALA A 185 -4.01 -37.17 -5.30
CA ALA A 185 -4.73 -37.98 -6.28
C ALA A 185 -4.68 -39.47 -5.93
N LYS A 186 -3.50 -40.00 -5.55
CA LYS A 186 -3.29 -41.38 -5.10
C LYS A 186 -4.16 -41.72 -3.90
N SER A 187 -4.21 -40.86 -2.88
CA SER A 187 -5.05 -41.07 -1.68
C SER A 187 -6.55 -41.09 -1.97
N LYS A 188 -7.02 -40.41 -3.03
CA LYS A 188 -8.44 -40.47 -3.47
C LYS A 188 -8.78 -41.72 -4.28
N LEU A 189 -7.78 -42.34 -4.91
CA LEU A 189 -7.95 -43.54 -5.72
C LEU A 189 -8.16 -44.80 -4.87
N GLY A 190 -7.67 -44.82 -3.63
CA GLY A 190 -7.86 -45.92 -2.68
C GLY A 190 -6.80 -45.94 -1.59
N GLY A 191 -6.81 -46.98 -0.75
CA GLY A 191 -5.74 -47.19 0.23
C GLY A 191 -4.37 -47.46 -0.45
N PRO A 192 -3.23 -47.24 0.24
CA PRO A 192 -1.90 -47.38 -0.35
C PRO A 192 -1.67 -48.73 -1.04
N LEU A 193 -2.15 -49.82 -0.44
CA LEU A 193 -2.06 -51.18 -1.00
C LEU A 193 -2.85 -51.36 -2.29
N GLN A 194 -3.96 -50.64 -2.47
CA GLN A 194 -4.78 -50.73 -3.67
C GLN A 194 -4.13 -50.02 -4.84
N VAL A 195 -3.50 -48.87 -4.58
CA VAL A 195 -2.70 -48.15 -5.58
C VAL A 195 -1.51 -49.02 -5.99
N GLN A 196 -0.81 -49.64 -5.02
CA GLN A 196 0.31 -50.54 -5.30
C GLN A 196 -0.12 -51.78 -6.11
N ARG A 197 -1.28 -52.39 -5.80
CA ARG A 197 -1.83 -53.49 -6.60
C ARG A 197 -2.18 -53.07 -8.03
N LEU A 198 -2.71 -51.85 -8.22
CA LEU A 198 -3.01 -51.32 -9.55
C LEU A 198 -1.73 -51.02 -10.35
N GLU A 199 -0.68 -50.52 -9.68
CA GLU A 199 0.64 -50.32 -10.29
C GLU A 199 1.29 -51.65 -10.68
N GLN A 200 1.12 -52.70 -9.86
CA GLN A 200 1.63 -54.06 -10.10
C GLN A 200 0.76 -54.91 -11.04
N SER A 201 -0.46 -54.48 -11.37
CA SER A 201 -1.37 -55.25 -12.24
C SER A 201 -0.84 -55.26 -13.68
N ASP A 202 -0.67 -56.45 -14.26
CA ASP A 202 -0.30 -56.59 -15.67
C ASP A 202 -1.44 -56.26 -16.64
N LYS A 203 -2.66 -56.10 -16.13
CA LYS A 203 -3.80 -55.72 -16.96
C LYS A 203 -3.63 -54.29 -17.45
N TRP A 204 -3.48 -54.14 -18.76
CA TRP A 204 -3.36 -52.85 -19.44
C TRP A 204 -4.46 -51.85 -19.02
N GLN A 205 -5.70 -52.33 -18.85
CA GLN A 205 -6.84 -51.51 -18.41
C GLN A 205 -6.65 -50.86 -17.04
N ASP A 206 -5.92 -51.50 -16.12
CA ASP A 206 -5.69 -50.96 -14.78
C ASP A 206 -4.58 -49.90 -14.80
N LYS A 207 -3.52 -50.13 -15.60
CA LYS A 207 -2.46 -49.13 -15.85
C LYS A 207 -2.98 -47.89 -16.58
N GLU A 208 -3.87 -48.07 -17.56
CA GLU A 208 -4.50 -46.96 -18.29
C GLU A 208 -5.46 -46.17 -17.38
N LYS A 209 -6.26 -46.84 -16.54
CA LYS A 209 -7.11 -46.17 -15.54
C LYS A 209 -6.28 -45.36 -14.54
N LEU A 210 -5.08 -45.85 -14.19
CA LEU A 210 -4.17 -45.15 -13.29
C LEU A 210 -3.58 -43.90 -13.98
N SER A 211 -3.09 -44.04 -15.22
CA SER A 211 -2.48 -42.94 -15.97
C SER A 211 -3.48 -41.85 -16.39
N LEU A 212 -4.75 -42.19 -16.63
CA LEU A 212 -5.80 -41.21 -16.91
C LEU A 212 -6.24 -40.43 -15.67
N LYS A 213 -6.02 -40.97 -14.47
CA LYS A 213 -6.49 -40.38 -13.20
C LYS A 213 -5.39 -39.69 -12.42
N LEU A 214 -4.14 -40.15 -12.51
CA LEU A 214 -2.99 -39.55 -11.88
C LEU A 214 -2.31 -38.57 -12.85
N PRO A 215 -2.24 -37.26 -12.52
CA PRO A 215 -1.44 -36.34 -13.32
C PRO A 215 0.04 -36.71 -13.19
N LYS A 216 0.81 -36.56 -14.28
CA LYS A 216 2.27 -36.71 -14.19
C LYS A 216 2.87 -35.45 -13.56
N GLU A 217 3.93 -35.61 -12.78
CA GLU A 217 4.70 -34.48 -12.28
C GLU A 217 5.17 -33.59 -13.45
N GLY A 218 5.00 -32.28 -13.30
CA GLY A 218 5.34 -31.32 -14.36
C GLY A 218 4.29 -31.19 -15.48
N GLU A 219 3.26 -32.05 -15.52
CA GLU A 219 2.13 -31.90 -16.45
C GLU A 219 1.23 -30.74 -16.03
N LEU A 220 0.64 -30.06 -17.02
CA LEU A 220 -0.28 -28.95 -16.77
C LEU A 220 -1.55 -29.42 -16.06
N LEU A 221 -1.86 -28.81 -14.91
CA LEU A 221 -3.07 -29.12 -14.15
C LEU A 221 -4.35 -28.86 -14.96
N PRO A 222 -5.40 -29.69 -14.78
CA PRO A 222 -6.72 -29.44 -15.32
C PRO A 222 -7.23 -28.04 -14.96
N LYS A 223 -7.95 -27.39 -15.89
CA LYS A 223 -8.41 -25.99 -15.74
C LYS A 223 -9.10 -25.70 -14.41
N LYS A 224 -9.91 -26.64 -13.90
CA LYS A 224 -10.62 -26.50 -12.61
C LYS A 224 -9.67 -26.50 -11.40
N LEU A 225 -8.69 -27.40 -11.39
CA LEU A 225 -7.71 -27.51 -10.30
C LEU A 225 -6.75 -26.31 -10.31
N ARG A 226 -6.31 -25.93 -11.52
CA ARG A 226 -5.51 -24.72 -11.73
C ARG A 226 -6.22 -23.47 -11.23
N ALA A 227 -7.50 -23.29 -11.60
CA ALA A 227 -8.29 -22.17 -11.09
C ALA A 227 -8.39 -22.18 -9.56
N ARG A 228 -8.59 -23.35 -8.93
CA ARG A 228 -8.62 -23.48 -7.47
C ARG A 228 -7.28 -23.09 -6.83
N ARG A 229 -6.16 -23.54 -7.41
CA ARG A 229 -4.81 -23.21 -6.93
C ARG A 229 -4.50 -21.72 -7.07
N MET A 230 -4.88 -21.10 -8.19
CA MET A 230 -4.72 -19.66 -8.41
C MET A 230 -5.62 -18.80 -7.52
N MET A 231 -6.78 -19.32 -7.12
CA MET A 231 -7.68 -18.67 -6.17
C MET A 231 -7.17 -18.73 -4.73
N ASP A 232 -6.36 -19.74 -4.38
CA ASP A 232 -5.79 -19.84 -3.03
C ASP A 232 -4.66 -18.82 -2.85
N GLN A 233 -4.99 -17.73 -2.18
CA GLN A 233 -4.10 -16.59 -1.98
C GLN A 233 -3.70 -16.42 -0.52
N LYS A 234 -4.03 -17.38 0.34
CA LYS A 234 -3.86 -17.25 1.79
C LYS A 234 -2.37 -17.07 2.15
N ALA A 235 -1.53 -18.04 1.81
CA ALA A 235 -0.10 -17.96 2.09
C ALA A 235 0.60 -16.86 1.27
N THR A 236 0.21 -16.73 0.00
CA THR A 236 0.87 -15.80 -0.93
C THR A 236 0.57 -14.34 -0.55
N SER A 237 -0.60 -14.01 -0.02
CA SER A 237 -0.91 -12.66 0.49
C SER A 237 -0.09 -12.28 1.72
N VAL A 238 0.28 -13.26 2.55
CA VAL A 238 1.18 -13.05 3.71
C VAL A 238 2.60 -12.79 3.25
N ALA A 239 3.11 -13.61 2.33
CA ALA A 239 4.42 -13.38 1.73
C ALA A 239 4.50 -12.00 1.04
N ASP A 240 3.42 -11.57 0.36
CA ASP A 240 3.33 -10.24 -0.26
C ASP A 240 3.44 -9.11 0.76
N ILE A 241 2.70 -9.18 1.86
CA ILE A 241 2.75 -8.10 2.85
C ILE A 241 4.10 -8.04 3.53
N ALA A 242 4.71 -9.18 3.89
CA ALA A 242 6.07 -9.21 4.42
C ALA A 242 7.07 -8.57 3.44
N PHE A 243 7.00 -8.95 2.16
CA PHE A 243 7.83 -8.37 1.10
C PHE A 243 7.62 -6.85 0.94
N VAL A 244 6.36 -6.39 0.95
CA VAL A 244 6.03 -4.96 0.80
C VAL A 244 6.48 -4.15 2.02
N LEU A 245 6.32 -4.69 3.24
CA LEU A 245 6.75 -4.02 4.46
C LEU A 245 8.28 -3.97 4.57
N ASP A 246 8.96 -5.02 4.13
CA ASP A 246 10.43 -5.04 4.05
C ASP A 246 10.94 -4.03 3.01
N TRP A 247 10.32 -3.98 1.82
CA TRP A 247 10.60 -2.95 0.80
C TRP A 247 10.42 -1.54 1.34
N ILE A 248 9.37 -1.32 2.13
CA ILE A 248 9.08 -0.02 2.74
C ILE A 248 10.17 0.37 3.75
N SER A 249 10.58 -0.58 4.59
CA SER A 249 11.49 -0.37 5.72
C SER A 249 12.95 -0.23 5.27
N SER A 250 13.32 -0.91 4.20
CA SER A 250 14.64 -0.80 3.55
C SER A 250 14.71 0.37 2.54
N GLY A 251 13.57 0.87 2.08
CA GLY A 251 13.50 2.05 1.20
C GLY A 251 13.94 3.35 1.90
N PRO A 252 13.97 4.49 1.17
CA PRO A 252 14.21 5.77 1.80
C PRO A 252 13.15 6.03 2.86
N GLY A 253 13.52 6.81 3.87
CA GLY A 253 12.64 7.14 4.98
C GLY A 253 11.32 7.72 4.47
N PRO A 254 10.20 7.55 5.20
CA PRO A 254 8.90 8.11 4.83
C PRO A 254 8.94 9.62 4.57
N VAL A 255 9.69 10.35 5.40
CA VAL A 255 9.94 11.79 5.27
C VAL A 255 10.73 12.08 4.00
N GLU A 256 11.82 11.35 3.76
CA GLU A 256 12.62 11.48 2.55
C GLU A 256 11.81 11.19 1.29
N LYS A 257 10.92 10.19 1.33
CA LYS A 257 9.96 9.90 0.25
C LYS A 257 9.02 11.08 0.03
N MET A 258 8.46 11.67 1.07
CA MET A 258 7.60 12.85 0.95
C MET A 258 8.36 14.05 0.35
N ILE A 259 9.58 14.31 0.82
CA ILE A 259 10.47 15.32 0.25
C ILE A 259 10.71 15.02 -1.23
N ALA A 260 11.09 13.79 -1.57
CA ALA A 260 11.35 13.36 -2.95
C ALA A 260 10.14 13.53 -3.86
N ILE A 261 8.92 13.30 -3.36
CA ILE A 261 7.68 13.50 -4.11
C ILE A 261 7.43 14.97 -4.36
N GLU A 262 7.66 15.81 -3.36
CA GLU A 262 7.45 17.25 -3.47
C GLU A 262 8.51 17.90 -4.37
N THR A 263 9.78 17.49 -4.25
CA THR A 263 10.83 17.88 -5.20
C THR A 263 10.49 17.42 -6.62
N ASP A 264 10.02 16.19 -6.80
CA ASP A 264 9.56 15.67 -8.11
C ASP A 264 8.40 16.49 -8.69
N ARG A 265 7.50 17.01 -7.84
CA ARG A 265 6.39 17.88 -8.27
C ARG A 265 6.93 19.22 -8.73
N VAL A 266 7.88 19.81 -8.01
CA VAL A 266 8.54 21.06 -8.37
C VAL A 266 9.31 20.92 -9.68
N VAL A 267 10.12 19.86 -9.82
CA VAL A 267 10.87 19.53 -11.05
C VAL A 267 9.91 19.41 -12.23
N ARG A 268 8.87 18.58 -12.10
CA ARG A 268 7.85 18.43 -13.14
C ARG A 268 7.09 19.73 -13.43
N HIS A 269 6.90 20.60 -12.45
CA HIS A 269 6.26 21.89 -12.65
C HIS A 269 7.16 22.85 -13.44
N LYS A 270 8.47 22.88 -13.17
CA LYS A 270 9.45 23.67 -13.93
C LYS A 270 9.59 23.17 -15.36
N ASP A 271 9.62 21.86 -15.60
CA ASP A 271 9.75 21.31 -16.96
C ASP A 271 8.47 21.47 -17.82
N ARG A 272 7.33 21.79 -17.19
CA ARG A 272 6.05 21.95 -17.90
C ARG A 272 5.97 23.26 -18.67
N THR A 273 5.35 23.20 -19.85
CA THR A 273 4.96 24.37 -20.64
C THR A 273 3.97 25.26 -19.89
N ARG A 274 3.90 26.56 -20.23
CA ARG A 274 2.98 27.54 -19.61
C ARG A 274 1.52 27.05 -19.60
N LYS A 275 1.06 26.43 -20.69
CA LYS A 275 -0.30 25.87 -20.82
C LYS A 275 -0.51 24.67 -19.88
N ALA A 276 0.49 23.79 -19.75
CA ALA A 276 0.43 22.68 -18.81
C ALA A 276 0.42 23.17 -17.35
N ARG A 277 1.23 24.19 -17.01
CA ARG A 277 1.21 24.85 -15.69
C ARG A 277 -0.16 25.46 -15.38
N ALA A 278 -0.76 26.18 -16.33
CA ALA A 278 -2.11 26.75 -16.15
C ALA A 278 -3.17 25.68 -15.85
N ARG A 279 -3.12 24.54 -16.55
CA ARG A 279 -4.02 23.40 -16.28
C ARG A 279 -3.79 22.79 -14.90
N VAL A 280 -2.54 22.67 -14.48
CA VAL A 280 -2.17 22.13 -13.16
C VAL A 280 -2.61 23.07 -12.05
N ASN A 281 -2.42 24.38 -12.21
CA ASN A 281 -2.87 25.38 -11.25
C ASN A 281 -4.40 25.42 -11.15
N ALA A 282 -5.11 25.28 -12.28
CA ALA A 282 -6.57 25.15 -12.28
C ALA A 282 -7.01 23.88 -11.54
N ALA A 283 -6.33 22.75 -11.77
CA ALA A 283 -6.59 21.50 -11.04
C ALA A 283 -6.27 21.63 -9.54
N ALA A 284 -5.21 22.35 -9.16
CA ALA A 284 -4.84 22.62 -7.77
C ALA A 284 -5.88 23.49 -7.06
N ARG A 285 -6.39 24.55 -7.72
CA ARG A 285 -7.51 25.35 -7.21
C ARG A 285 -8.76 24.50 -7.02
N ALA A 286 -9.09 23.65 -8.00
CA ALA A 286 -10.21 22.73 -7.89
C ALA A 286 -10.00 21.66 -6.79
N HIS A 287 -8.75 21.26 -6.53
CA HIS A 287 -8.41 20.36 -5.43
C HIS A 287 -8.61 21.04 -4.08
N SER A 288 -8.09 22.25 -3.90
CA SER A 288 -8.27 23.05 -2.69
C SER A 288 -9.74 23.34 -2.40
N GLN A 289 -10.55 23.66 -3.41
CA GLN A 289 -12.00 23.79 -3.26
C GLN A 289 -12.66 22.49 -2.79
N LYS A 290 -12.23 21.34 -3.32
CA LYS A 290 -12.72 20.03 -2.87
C LYS A 290 -12.26 19.68 -1.47
N GLU A 291 -11.04 20.05 -1.08
CA GLU A 291 -10.51 19.87 0.28
C GLU A 291 -11.33 20.70 1.27
N ALA A 292 -11.62 21.96 0.97
CA ALA A 292 -12.51 22.79 1.77
C ALA A 292 -13.92 22.17 1.88
N GLU A 293 -14.49 21.69 0.77
CA GLU A 293 -15.79 20.98 0.78
C GLU A 293 -15.74 19.69 1.62
N ILE A 294 -14.62 18.95 1.58
CA ILE A 294 -14.40 17.76 2.41
C ILE A 294 -14.33 18.14 3.88
N GLU A 295 -13.62 19.22 4.22
CA GLU A 295 -13.48 19.71 5.58
C GLU A 295 -14.82 20.20 6.14
N GLU A 296 -15.59 20.96 5.36
CA GLU A 296 -16.96 21.36 5.71
C GLU A 296 -17.87 20.15 5.96
N ARG A 297 -17.76 19.12 5.11
CA ARG A 297 -18.50 17.86 5.30
C ARG A 297 -18.07 17.11 6.56
N ALA A 298 -16.79 17.13 6.92
CA ALA A 298 -16.32 16.54 8.16
C ALA A 298 -16.86 17.31 9.37
N LYS A 299 -16.89 18.65 9.30
CA LYS A 299 -17.45 19.52 10.36
C LYS A 299 -18.94 19.31 10.62
N LEU A 300 -19.70 18.76 9.66
CA LEU A 300 -21.11 18.38 9.88
C LEU A 300 -21.30 17.36 11.01
N VAL A 301 -20.25 16.64 11.38
CA VAL A 301 -20.26 15.67 12.47
C VAL A 301 -20.06 16.34 13.84
N SER A 302 -19.18 17.33 13.90
CA SER A 302 -18.76 17.96 15.15
C SER A 302 -19.67 19.10 15.60
N HIS A 303 -20.42 19.72 14.69
CA HIS A 303 -21.28 20.85 15.04
C HIS A 303 -22.70 20.41 15.37
N SER A 304 -23.10 20.57 16.64
CA SER A 304 -24.51 20.64 17.03
C SER A 304 -25.11 21.94 16.46
N LYS A 305 -25.48 21.95 15.18
CA LYS A 305 -26.11 23.13 14.60
C LYS A 305 -27.41 23.44 15.35
N GLY A 306 -27.60 24.71 15.69
CA GLY A 306 -28.84 25.24 16.25
C GLY A 306 -30.05 24.81 15.42
N ASP A 307 -31.22 24.73 16.05
CA ASP A 307 -32.46 24.19 15.45
C ASP A 307 -32.94 24.94 14.18
N ASP A 308 -32.30 26.06 13.85
CA ASP A 308 -32.62 26.92 12.72
C ASP A 308 -32.07 26.42 11.36
N ASP A 309 -30.95 25.68 11.32
CA ASP A 309 -30.38 25.18 10.05
C ASP A 309 -31.01 23.84 9.63
N ARG A 310 -32.19 23.91 9.00
CA ARG A 310 -32.95 22.76 8.49
C ARG A 310 -32.58 22.31 7.08
N THR A 311 -31.50 22.88 6.53
CA THR A 311 -31.00 22.50 5.20
C THR A 311 -30.31 21.14 5.23
N ASN A 312 -29.68 20.76 6.34
CA ASN A 312 -28.96 19.52 6.48
C ASN A 312 -29.75 18.56 7.39
N ALA A 313 -29.93 17.31 6.94
CA ALA A 313 -30.62 16.34 7.77
C ALA A 313 -29.63 15.80 8.80
N ARG A 314 -29.94 15.97 10.10
CA ARG A 314 -29.12 15.43 11.19
C ARG A 314 -28.87 13.94 10.97
N LEU A 315 -27.62 13.54 11.19
CA LEU A 315 -27.22 12.13 11.19
C LEU A 315 -27.96 11.42 12.33
N THR A 316 -28.40 10.18 12.10
CA THR A 316 -29.06 9.42 13.16
C THR A 316 -28.01 8.93 14.17
N PRO A 317 -28.39 8.70 15.44
CA PRO A 317 -27.46 8.14 16.44
C PRO A 317 -26.78 6.85 15.98
N VAL A 318 -27.52 5.96 15.30
CA VAL A 318 -26.98 4.72 14.71
C VAL A 318 -25.93 4.99 13.62
N GLN A 319 -26.09 6.07 12.85
CA GLN A 319 -25.11 6.46 11.83
C GLN A 319 -23.86 7.04 12.47
N LEU A 320 -24.00 7.83 13.53
CA LEU A 320 -22.89 8.39 14.30
C LEU A 320 -22.12 7.29 15.03
N GLU A 321 -22.81 6.34 15.66
CA GLU A 321 -22.21 5.16 16.29
C GLU A 321 -21.42 4.34 15.26
N ARG A 322 -22.00 4.13 14.07
CA ARG A 322 -21.27 3.45 12.98
C ARG A 322 -20.03 4.22 12.53
N LEU A 323 -20.12 5.55 12.41
CA LEU A 323 -18.97 6.40 12.07
C LEU A 323 -17.90 6.33 13.16
N SER A 324 -18.30 6.36 14.43
CA SER A 324 -17.42 6.21 15.59
C SER A 324 -16.70 4.86 15.58
N MET A 325 -17.42 3.76 15.34
CA MET A 325 -16.80 2.44 15.21
C MET A 325 -15.86 2.32 14.00
N GLU A 326 -16.15 3.01 12.89
CA GLU A 326 -15.31 2.99 11.68
C GLU A 326 -14.04 3.85 11.83
N HIS A 327 -14.11 4.95 12.58
CA HIS A 327 -13.04 5.96 12.68
C HIS A 327 -12.37 6.05 14.06
N GLN A 328 -12.77 5.19 15.01
CA GLN A 328 -12.28 5.20 16.40
C GLN A 328 -12.41 6.57 17.07
N THR A 329 -13.46 7.33 16.73
CA THR A 329 -13.77 8.60 17.38
C THR A 329 -14.58 8.35 18.64
N ILE A 330 -14.30 9.11 19.70
CA ILE A 330 -15.01 9.02 20.98
C ILE A 330 -16.37 9.72 20.80
N MET A 331 -17.45 8.96 21.00
CA MET A 331 -18.80 9.51 21.09
C MET A 331 -19.02 10.08 22.49
N ASN A 332 -19.36 11.36 22.61
CA ASN A 332 -19.92 11.87 23.86
C ASN A 332 -21.41 11.47 23.91
N SER A 333 -21.77 10.59 24.84
CA SER A 333 -23.12 10.03 24.95
C SER A 333 -24.20 11.07 25.26
N SER A 334 -23.85 12.22 25.83
CA SER A 334 -24.82 13.26 26.21
C SER A 334 -25.28 14.12 25.04
N ASP A 335 -24.38 14.42 24.10
CA ASP A 335 -24.61 15.50 23.12
C ASP A 335 -24.78 14.98 21.69
N GLY A 336 -24.49 13.71 21.44
CA GLY A 336 -24.54 13.13 20.09
C GLY A 336 -23.54 13.76 19.12
N VAL A 337 -22.46 14.36 19.65
CA VAL A 337 -21.37 14.97 18.88
C VAL A 337 -20.15 14.04 18.93
N LEU A 338 -19.50 13.79 17.78
CA LEU A 338 -18.20 13.13 17.76
C LEU A 338 -17.12 14.16 18.09
N GLN A 339 -16.36 13.92 19.15
CA GLN A 339 -15.14 14.68 19.38
C GLN A 339 -14.06 14.23 18.38
N GLU A 340 -13.20 15.16 17.97
CA GLU A 340 -12.02 14.82 17.17
C GLU A 340 -11.24 13.72 17.87
N GLY A 341 -11.07 12.60 17.15
CA GLY A 341 -10.36 11.45 17.69
C GLY A 341 -8.90 11.81 17.98
N HIS A 342 -8.28 11.11 18.93
CA HIS A 342 -6.85 11.25 19.22
C HIS A 342 -5.99 11.20 17.95
N LYS A 343 -6.33 10.29 17.02
CA LYS A 343 -5.67 10.13 15.72
C LYS A 343 -5.72 11.41 14.87
N GLU A 344 -6.87 12.07 14.81
CA GLU A 344 -7.05 13.26 13.98
C GLU A 344 -6.21 14.42 14.50
N LYS A 345 -6.13 14.58 15.83
CA LYS A 345 -5.28 15.58 16.46
C LYS A 345 -3.79 15.34 16.17
N LEU A 346 -3.34 14.09 16.24
CA LEU A 346 -1.97 13.72 15.90
C LEU A 346 -1.65 13.99 14.42
N ILE A 347 -2.56 13.65 13.52
CA ILE A 347 -2.40 13.92 12.08
C ILE A 347 -2.34 15.44 11.82
N SER A 348 -3.22 16.23 12.44
CA SER A 348 -3.22 17.69 12.27
C SER A 348 -1.93 18.33 12.81
N ALA A 349 -1.46 17.89 13.98
CA ALA A 349 -0.19 18.35 14.52
C ALA A 349 1.00 17.96 13.61
N ALA A 350 0.98 16.75 13.06
CA ALA A 350 1.99 16.30 12.10
C ALA A 350 1.91 17.07 10.77
N GLU A 351 0.72 17.47 10.33
CA GLU A 351 0.52 18.34 9.16
C GLU A 351 1.14 19.72 9.36
N GLU A 352 0.89 20.34 10.51
CA GLU A 352 1.47 21.64 10.87
C GLU A 352 2.99 21.57 10.97
N GLN A 353 3.51 20.56 11.65
CA GLN A 353 4.96 20.31 11.73
C GLN A 353 5.56 20.04 10.35
N TRP A 354 4.90 19.27 9.49
CA TRP A 354 5.36 19.04 8.12
C TRP A 354 5.35 20.34 7.31
N ARG A 355 4.31 21.17 7.39
CA ARG A 355 4.27 22.47 6.72
C ARG A 355 5.38 23.40 7.19
N ALA A 356 5.70 23.38 8.49
CA ALA A 356 6.82 24.14 9.05
C ALA A 356 8.18 23.59 8.61
N LEU A 357 8.30 22.26 8.52
CA LEU A 357 9.53 21.58 8.12
C LEU A 357 9.79 21.68 6.63
N ASN A 358 8.77 21.76 5.78
CA ASN A 358 8.89 21.64 4.32
C ASN A 358 9.58 22.89 3.73
N PRO A 359 10.92 22.92 3.65
CA PRO A 359 11.69 24.12 3.34
C PRO A 359 11.98 24.17 1.85
N ILE A 360 11.24 23.40 1.04
CA ILE A 360 11.49 23.23 -0.39
C ILE A 360 11.07 24.53 -1.07
N GLN A 361 11.95 25.52 -1.00
CA GLN A 361 11.85 26.70 -1.83
C GLN A 361 12.19 26.25 -3.26
N PRO A 362 11.25 26.35 -4.21
CA PRO A 362 11.47 25.89 -5.58
C PRO A 362 12.71 26.51 -6.23
N GLN A 363 13.13 27.69 -5.77
CA GLN A 363 14.28 28.44 -6.28
C GLN A 363 15.62 27.83 -5.86
N LEU A 364 15.71 27.19 -4.70
CA LEU A 364 16.94 26.62 -4.14
C LEU A 364 17.26 25.21 -4.63
N ILE A 365 16.31 24.55 -5.31
CA ILE A 365 16.53 23.20 -5.87
C ILE A 365 17.30 23.32 -7.17
N ASP A 366 18.54 22.83 -7.16
CA ASP A 366 19.28 22.47 -8.36
C ASP A 366 18.61 21.25 -9.01
N LEU A 367 18.05 21.49 -10.20
CA LEU A 367 17.26 20.48 -10.92
C LEU A 367 18.13 19.37 -11.48
N GLU A 368 19.32 19.71 -11.97
CA GLU A 368 20.19 18.75 -12.63
C GLU A 368 20.85 17.85 -11.58
N GLU A 369 21.32 18.43 -10.46
CA GLU A 369 21.77 17.68 -9.28
C GLU A 369 20.72 16.64 -8.84
N TYR A 370 19.46 17.05 -8.72
CA TYR A 370 18.40 16.16 -8.28
C TYR A 370 18.13 15.02 -9.29
N LYS A 371 18.12 15.32 -10.59
CA LYS A 371 17.91 14.33 -11.66
C LYS A 371 19.05 13.31 -11.69
N GLU A 372 20.30 13.77 -11.63
CA GLU A 372 21.49 12.91 -11.60
C GLU A 372 21.49 11.99 -10.38
N ARG A 373 21.29 12.57 -9.19
CA ARG A 373 21.20 11.83 -7.93
C ARG A 373 20.13 10.72 -8.00
N LYS A 374 18.96 11.05 -8.56
CA LYS A 374 17.86 10.10 -8.71
C LYS A 374 18.18 9.00 -9.72
N ALA A 375 18.80 9.34 -10.85
CA ALA A 375 19.21 8.37 -11.87
C ALA A 375 20.25 7.38 -11.31
N ILE A 376 21.25 7.88 -10.56
CA ILE A 376 22.27 7.05 -9.91
C ILE A 376 21.64 6.13 -8.87
N SER A 377 20.74 6.65 -8.03
CA SER A 377 19.99 5.84 -7.07
C SER A 377 19.22 4.72 -7.76
N GLN A 378 18.50 5.02 -8.85
CA GLN A 378 17.70 4.03 -9.57
C GLN A 378 18.57 3.00 -10.31
N ALA A 379 19.70 3.42 -10.88
CA ALA A 379 20.65 2.53 -11.53
C ALA A 379 21.26 1.54 -10.53
N ALA A 380 21.67 2.03 -9.35
CA ALA A 380 22.21 1.20 -8.28
C ALA A 380 21.17 0.22 -7.74
N GLU A 381 19.91 0.64 -7.54
CA GLU A 381 18.83 -0.25 -7.14
C GLU A 381 18.58 -1.36 -8.18
N HIS A 382 18.58 -1.02 -9.47
CA HIS A 382 18.38 -1.99 -10.55
C HIS A 382 19.55 -2.97 -10.68
N GLU A 383 20.79 -2.48 -10.54
CA GLU A 383 21.99 -3.32 -10.55
C GLU A 383 21.97 -4.30 -9.36
N ALA A 384 21.66 -3.82 -8.16
CA ALA A 384 21.56 -4.65 -6.97
C ALA A 384 20.51 -5.76 -7.10
N LEU A 385 19.34 -5.44 -7.68
CA LEU A 385 18.32 -6.45 -7.98
C LEU A 385 18.82 -7.47 -9.01
N LYS A 386 19.48 -7.01 -10.07
CA LYS A 386 20.04 -7.88 -11.11
C LYS A 386 21.09 -8.83 -10.52
N THR A 387 22.01 -8.34 -9.70
CA THR A 387 23.04 -9.16 -9.05
C THR A 387 22.44 -10.16 -8.08
N PHE A 388 21.42 -9.75 -7.30
CA PHE A 388 20.73 -10.62 -6.36
C PHE A 388 20.07 -11.82 -7.07
N TYR A 389 19.26 -11.57 -8.10
CA TYR A 389 18.58 -12.64 -8.83
C TYR A 389 19.53 -13.51 -9.67
N SER A 390 20.66 -12.96 -10.13
CA SER A 390 21.70 -13.76 -10.78
C SER A 390 22.42 -14.70 -9.81
N ALA A 391 22.61 -14.28 -8.55
CA ALA A 391 23.30 -15.06 -7.52
C ALA A 391 22.41 -16.13 -6.84
N GLU A 392 21.13 -15.84 -6.61
CA GLU A 392 20.19 -16.85 -6.06
C GLU A 392 20.00 -18.05 -6.98
N ASN A 393 20.18 -17.86 -8.29
CA ASN A 393 20.15 -18.96 -9.25
C ASN A 393 21.39 -19.88 -9.16
N THR A 394 22.46 -19.47 -8.47
CA THR A 394 23.75 -20.16 -8.51
C THR A 394 24.29 -20.66 -7.16
N SER A 395 23.94 -20.09 -5.99
CA SER A 395 24.39 -20.66 -4.71
C SER A 395 23.58 -20.24 -3.48
N SER A 396 23.65 -21.10 -2.46
CA SER A 396 23.13 -21.02 -1.09
C SER A 396 23.56 -19.74 -0.33
N SER A 397 23.10 -18.57 -0.77
CA SER A 397 23.18 -17.34 0.02
C SER A 397 22.37 -17.48 1.31
N ASP A 398 22.77 -16.74 2.35
CA ASP A 398 22.13 -16.73 3.66
C ASP A 398 20.61 -16.68 3.52
N PRO A 399 19.90 -17.71 4.01
CA PRO A 399 18.48 -17.82 3.75
C PRO A 399 17.65 -16.73 4.44
N ASN A 400 18.28 -15.84 5.20
CA ASN A 400 17.63 -14.77 5.93
C ASN A 400 18.01 -13.37 5.41
N ALA A 401 18.90 -13.26 4.41
CA ALA A 401 19.27 -11.97 3.85
C ALA A 401 18.08 -11.36 3.08
N SER A 402 17.67 -10.16 3.46
CA SER A 402 16.63 -9.42 2.73
C SER A 402 17.20 -8.89 1.42
N ILE A 403 16.45 -9.08 0.32
CA ILE A 403 16.73 -8.46 -0.98
C ILE A 403 16.89 -6.95 -0.83
N TRP A 404 16.05 -6.37 0.01
CA TRP A 404 15.94 -4.92 0.12
C TRP A 404 17.02 -4.31 0.99
N THR A 405 17.59 -5.05 1.96
CA THR A 405 18.78 -4.58 2.69
C THR A 405 19.97 -4.48 1.75
N HIS A 406 20.17 -5.47 0.88
CA HIS A 406 21.22 -5.40 -0.14
C HIS A 406 21.03 -4.22 -1.11
N VAL A 407 19.79 -4.02 -1.58
CA VAL A 407 19.43 -2.88 -2.44
C VAL A 407 19.66 -1.54 -1.72
N LYS A 408 19.32 -1.46 -0.44
CA LYS A 408 19.54 -0.27 0.40
C LYS A 408 21.03 0.07 0.51
N GLU A 409 21.86 -0.90 0.85
CA GLU A 409 23.31 -0.73 0.99
C GLU A 409 23.95 -0.25 -0.32
N LYS A 410 23.61 -0.89 -1.44
CA LYS A 410 24.11 -0.50 -2.77
C LYS A 410 23.68 0.91 -3.16
N ARG A 411 22.42 1.27 -2.88
CA ARG A 411 21.90 2.63 -3.12
C ARG A 411 22.63 3.65 -2.26
N GLU A 412 22.78 3.41 -0.97
CA GLU A 412 23.44 4.33 -0.03
C GLU A 412 24.92 4.52 -0.38
N ALA A 413 25.61 3.44 -0.76
CA ALA A 413 26.99 3.52 -1.24
C ALA A 413 27.11 4.34 -2.53
N ALA A 414 26.18 4.17 -3.49
CA ALA A 414 26.17 4.95 -4.73
C ALA A 414 25.85 6.43 -4.48
N LEU A 415 24.92 6.72 -3.57
CA LEU A 415 24.59 8.09 -3.17
C LEU A 415 25.73 8.76 -2.39
N ALA A 416 26.45 8.02 -1.55
CA ALA A 416 27.62 8.53 -0.85
C ALA A 416 28.73 8.93 -1.84
N LYS A 417 29.03 8.06 -2.81
CA LYS A 417 29.98 8.38 -3.89
C LYS A 417 29.56 9.63 -4.68
N PHE A 418 28.29 9.69 -5.09
CA PHE A 418 27.76 10.87 -5.78
C PHE A 418 27.86 12.14 -4.93
N ASP A 419 27.49 12.08 -3.65
CA ASP A 419 27.54 13.23 -2.76
C ASP A 419 29.00 13.73 -2.57
N GLU A 420 30.01 12.85 -2.56
CA GLU A 420 31.43 13.25 -2.54
C GLU A 420 31.89 13.85 -3.88
N ASP A 421 31.68 13.16 -5.00
CA ASP A 421 32.04 13.65 -6.34
C ASP A 421 31.41 15.03 -6.61
N PHE A 422 30.18 15.21 -6.17
CA PHE A 422 29.43 16.43 -6.37
C PHE A 422 29.89 17.58 -5.46
N LYS A 423 30.30 17.29 -4.22
CA LYS A 423 30.98 18.27 -3.35
C LYS A 423 32.28 18.75 -3.98
N GLU A 424 33.08 17.86 -4.54
CA GLU A 424 34.33 18.21 -5.22
C GLU A 424 34.08 19.13 -6.42
N ARG A 425 33.07 18.82 -7.25
CA ARG A 425 32.63 19.69 -8.36
C ARG A 425 32.16 21.06 -7.88
N LYS A 426 31.41 21.13 -6.77
CA LYS A 426 30.97 22.42 -6.20
C LYS A 426 32.14 23.23 -5.65
N ARG A 427 33.10 22.59 -4.98
CA ARG A 427 34.32 23.24 -4.49
C ARG A 427 35.16 23.79 -5.63
N SER A 428 35.42 23.00 -6.67
CA SER A 428 36.20 23.46 -7.83
C SER A 428 35.50 24.58 -8.59
N ALA A 429 34.19 24.51 -8.77
CA ALA A 429 33.40 25.58 -9.39
C ALA A 429 33.42 26.87 -8.57
N ALA A 430 33.30 26.80 -7.24
CA ALA A 430 33.36 27.98 -6.38
C ALA A 430 34.75 28.61 -6.35
N LEU A 431 35.83 27.80 -6.35
CA LEU A 431 37.20 28.30 -6.44
C LEU A 431 37.47 29.01 -7.78
N ALA A 432 36.92 28.48 -8.87
CA ALA A 432 37.01 29.09 -10.19
C ALA A 432 36.22 30.41 -10.26
N GLN A 433 34.99 30.46 -9.71
CA GLN A 433 34.18 31.67 -9.64
C GLN A 433 34.84 32.75 -8.78
N ALA A 434 35.35 32.39 -7.60
CA ALA A 434 36.07 33.30 -6.72
C ALA A 434 37.34 33.87 -7.37
N ALA A 435 38.05 33.08 -8.18
CA ALA A 435 39.19 33.57 -8.95
C ALA A 435 38.75 34.59 -10.02
N VAL A 436 37.66 34.33 -10.74
CA VAL A 436 37.11 35.27 -11.72
C VAL A 436 36.68 36.58 -11.04
N GLU A 437 35.93 36.50 -9.94
CA GLU A 437 35.53 37.68 -9.14
C GLU A 437 36.74 38.48 -8.67
N ALA A 438 37.77 37.81 -8.15
CA ALA A 438 39.02 38.46 -7.74
C ALA A 438 39.70 39.19 -8.91
N THR A 439 39.76 38.58 -10.10
CA THR A 439 40.34 39.26 -11.28
C THR A 439 39.54 40.48 -11.68
N THR A 440 38.20 40.41 -11.66
CA THR A 440 37.35 41.57 -11.98
C THR A 440 37.48 42.69 -10.95
N GLU A 441 37.54 42.37 -9.66
CA GLU A 441 37.73 43.36 -8.60
C GLU A 441 39.10 44.03 -8.71
N TYR A 442 40.16 43.26 -8.98
CA TYR A 442 41.49 43.79 -9.20
C TYR A 442 41.51 44.79 -10.38
N GLU A 443 40.85 44.48 -11.50
CA GLU A 443 40.72 45.40 -12.64
C GLU A 443 39.97 46.70 -12.27
N THR A 444 38.94 46.62 -11.43
CA THR A 444 38.23 47.81 -10.95
C THR A 444 39.06 48.66 -9.98
N ILE A 445 39.83 48.04 -9.08
CA ILE A 445 40.71 48.75 -8.13
C ILE A 445 41.83 49.46 -8.90
N LYS A 446 42.41 48.77 -9.89
CA LYS A 446 43.47 49.30 -10.75
C LYS A 446 43.03 50.53 -11.55
N THR A 447 41.75 50.63 -11.90
CA THR A 447 41.21 51.76 -12.65
C THR A 447 40.75 52.92 -11.76
N THR A 448 40.38 52.66 -10.51
CA THR A 448 39.75 53.65 -9.63
C THR A 448 40.72 54.35 -8.67
N THR A 449 41.79 53.68 -8.26
CA THR A 449 42.64 54.10 -7.13
C THR A 449 44.09 54.18 -7.55
N GLY A 450 44.74 55.32 -7.33
CA GLY A 450 46.18 55.52 -7.59
C GLY A 450 47.12 54.94 -6.54
N ASP A 451 46.56 54.23 -5.55
CA ASP A 451 47.30 53.59 -4.46
C ASP A 451 47.91 52.24 -4.89
N PRO A 452 48.96 51.76 -4.20
CA PRO A 452 49.57 50.46 -4.50
C PRO A 452 48.56 49.33 -4.30
N ALA A 453 48.08 48.76 -5.41
CA ALA A 453 47.10 47.68 -5.39
C ALA A 453 47.67 46.40 -4.72
N PRO A 454 46.86 45.65 -3.96
CA PRO A 454 47.25 44.34 -3.46
C PRO A 454 47.58 43.39 -4.62
N SER A 455 48.47 42.42 -4.38
CA SER A 455 48.82 41.42 -5.40
C SER A 455 47.57 40.64 -5.83
N ILE A 456 47.40 40.45 -7.14
CA ILE A 456 46.27 39.71 -7.70
C ILE A 456 46.17 38.28 -7.12
N GLN A 457 47.32 37.67 -6.79
CA GLN A 457 47.37 36.33 -6.20
C GLN A 457 46.81 36.32 -4.78
N ASP A 458 47.10 37.35 -3.99
CA ASP A 458 46.60 37.47 -2.62
C ASP A 458 45.08 37.67 -2.61
N LEU A 459 44.58 38.48 -3.55
CA LEU A 459 43.14 38.73 -3.71
C LEU A 459 42.38 37.47 -4.17
N ILE A 460 42.97 36.68 -5.08
CA ILE A 460 42.43 35.37 -5.47
C ILE A 460 42.39 34.42 -4.27
N ALA A 461 43.49 34.30 -3.51
CA ALA A 461 43.57 33.40 -2.36
C ALA A 461 42.56 33.79 -1.26
N GLU A 462 42.39 35.09 -1.00
CA GLU A 462 41.42 35.60 -0.04
C GLU A 462 39.99 35.26 -0.46
N LYS A 463 39.61 35.54 -1.72
CA LYS A 463 38.27 35.23 -2.24
C LYS A 463 37.99 33.73 -2.25
N GLN A 464 38.97 32.92 -2.64
CA GLN A 464 38.86 31.46 -2.61
C GLN A 464 38.62 30.94 -1.19
N LYS A 465 39.35 31.45 -0.19
CA LYS A 465 39.16 31.09 1.21
C LYS A 465 37.75 31.44 1.71
N VAL A 466 37.27 32.65 1.41
CA VAL A 466 35.92 33.10 1.76
C VAL A 466 34.85 32.24 1.09
N ALA A 467 35.04 31.89 -0.19
CA ALA A 467 34.12 31.03 -0.93
C ALA A 467 34.03 29.62 -0.33
N LEU A 468 35.16 29.02 0.06
CA LEU A 468 35.20 27.72 0.75
C LEU A 468 34.51 27.79 2.11
N GLU A 469 34.79 28.79 2.93
CA GLU A 469 34.09 28.98 4.22
C GLU A 469 32.58 29.10 4.05
N ASN A 470 32.13 29.84 3.04
CA ASN A 470 30.71 30.01 2.76
C ASN A 470 30.05 28.70 2.32
N LEU A 471 30.72 27.89 1.49
CA LEU A 471 30.26 26.56 1.12
C LEU A 471 30.17 25.64 2.34
N GLU A 472 31.19 25.60 3.19
CA GLU A 472 31.19 24.78 4.41
C GLU A 472 30.07 25.20 5.37
N LYS A 473 29.85 26.51 5.55
CA LYS A 473 28.72 27.04 6.35
C LYS A 473 27.38 26.60 5.76
N GLN A 474 27.21 26.63 4.44
CA GLN A 474 25.99 26.16 3.77
C GLN A 474 25.78 24.65 3.92
N GLU A 475 26.84 23.84 3.78
CA GLU A 475 26.77 22.39 3.97
C GLU A 475 26.48 22.02 5.42
N ALA A 476 27.14 22.67 6.38
CA ALA A 476 26.86 22.50 7.80
C ALA A 476 25.42 22.88 8.15
N ALA A 477 24.89 23.97 7.58
CA ALA A 477 23.49 24.35 7.75
C ALA A 477 22.53 23.29 7.18
N LYS A 478 22.79 22.76 5.98
CA LYS A 478 22.01 21.66 5.39
C LYS A 478 22.09 20.39 6.23
N GLN A 479 23.26 20.04 6.75
CA GLN A 479 23.43 18.89 7.63
C GLN A 479 22.70 19.07 8.97
N ARG A 480 22.73 20.27 9.56
CA ARG A 480 21.97 20.60 10.78
C ARG A 480 20.47 20.43 10.53
N LEU A 481 19.97 20.91 9.38
CA LEU A 481 18.56 20.74 8.98
C LEU A 481 18.18 19.26 8.79
N ARG A 482 19.08 18.45 8.23
CA ARG A 482 18.89 16.99 8.10
C ARG A 482 18.95 16.28 9.45
N LYS A 483 19.82 16.71 10.37
CA LYS A 483 19.97 16.12 11.72
C LYS A 483 18.87 16.54 12.68
N SER A 484 18.28 17.72 12.52
CA SER A 484 17.10 18.15 13.28
C SER A 484 15.82 17.40 12.86
N ASN A 485 15.94 16.34 12.06
CA ASN A 485 14.83 15.50 11.68
C ASN A 485 14.12 15.00 12.94
N SER A 486 12.86 15.38 12.99
CA SER A 486 12.00 15.31 14.16
C SER A 486 11.92 13.92 14.77
N THR A 487 11.81 13.89 16.10
CA THR A 487 11.44 12.75 16.95
C THR A 487 10.25 11.93 16.44
N TRP A 488 9.34 12.49 15.63
CA TRP A 488 8.23 11.73 15.02
C TRP A 488 8.67 10.78 13.89
N SER A 489 9.87 10.96 13.32
CA SER A 489 10.40 10.14 12.23
C SER A 489 11.09 8.85 12.70
N GLU A 490 11.48 8.78 13.96
CA GLU A 490 12.28 7.66 14.53
C GLU A 490 11.42 6.46 14.96
N SER A 491 10.15 6.68 15.34
CA SER A 491 9.24 5.61 15.77
C SER A 491 8.43 5.04 14.60
N TRP A 492 9.09 4.29 13.72
CA TRP A 492 8.47 3.67 12.54
C TRP A 492 7.91 2.26 12.81
N ASN A 493 7.16 2.10 13.90
CA ASN A 493 6.57 0.81 14.27
C ASN A 493 5.27 0.57 13.50
N ILE A 494 5.22 -0.51 12.71
CA ILE A 494 4.04 -0.94 11.98
C ILE A 494 3.37 -2.06 12.77
N LYS A 495 2.10 -1.87 13.15
CA LYS A 495 1.35 -2.87 13.91
C LYS A 495 0.59 -3.77 12.95
N MET A 496 0.71 -5.07 13.12
CA MET A 496 0.02 -6.06 12.30
C MET A 496 -0.79 -6.99 13.19
N TYR A 497 -2.09 -7.09 12.93
CA TYR A 497 -3.00 -7.94 13.68
C TYR A 497 -3.50 -9.09 12.83
N TRP A 498 -3.49 -10.29 13.39
CA TRP A 498 -3.79 -11.55 12.69
C TRP A 498 -5.05 -12.23 13.20
N ALA A 499 -5.91 -12.71 12.31
CA ALA A 499 -6.99 -13.60 12.70
C ALA A 499 -6.48 -14.93 13.30
N ASP A 500 -5.33 -15.40 12.82
CA ASP A 500 -4.58 -16.55 13.33
C ASP A 500 -3.09 -16.22 13.29
N LEU A 501 -2.40 -16.28 14.44
CA LEU A 501 -0.97 -15.96 14.52
C LEU A 501 -0.10 -16.91 13.69
N ASN A 502 -0.55 -18.15 13.46
CA ASN A 502 0.19 -19.11 12.64
C ASN A 502 0.26 -18.68 11.18
N ASP A 503 -0.69 -17.86 10.72
CA ASP A 503 -0.67 -17.35 9.36
C ASP A 503 0.51 -16.39 9.13
N GLY A 504 1.06 -15.78 10.19
CA GLY A 504 2.29 -14.99 10.12
C GLY A 504 3.54 -15.79 9.74
N LEU A 505 3.51 -17.12 9.89
CA LEU A 505 4.62 -18.04 9.55
C LEU A 505 4.71 -18.34 8.06
N PHE A 506 3.71 -17.94 7.25
CA PHE A 506 3.80 -18.09 5.79
C PHE A 506 4.85 -17.15 5.16
N ALA A 507 5.29 -16.13 5.88
CA ALA A 507 6.38 -15.28 5.45
C ALA A 507 7.73 -15.86 5.91
N ARG A 508 8.73 -15.81 5.03
CA ARG A 508 10.09 -16.27 5.31
C ARG A 508 10.76 -15.46 6.43
N SER A 509 10.55 -14.15 6.42
CA SER A 509 11.07 -13.22 7.42
C SER A 509 10.19 -11.96 7.46
N TRP A 510 10.32 -11.20 8.55
CA TRP A 510 9.64 -9.92 8.77
C TRP A 510 10.67 -8.85 9.12
N PRO A 511 10.46 -7.58 8.71
CA PRO A 511 11.34 -6.50 9.11
C PRO A 511 11.16 -6.18 10.61
N GLN A 512 12.23 -5.76 11.27
CA GLN A 512 12.30 -5.62 12.74
C GLN A 512 11.29 -4.63 13.34
N ASN A 513 10.80 -3.70 12.54
CA ASN A 513 9.86 -2.66 12.94
C ASN A 513 8.38 -3.09 12.83
N VAL A 514 8.11 -4.36 12.48
CA VAL A 514 6.75 -4.91 12.45
C VAL A 514 6.44 -5.60 13.77
N ILE A 515 5.41 -5.12 14.44
CA ILE A 515 4.92 -5.67 15.70
C ILE A 515 3.66 -6.49 15.40
N HIS A 516 3.69 -7.78 15.73
CA HIS A 516 2.55 -8.68 15.52
C HIS A 516 1.63 -8.73 16.74
N GLY A 517 0.34 -8.90 16.50
CA GLY A 517 -0.68 -9.09 17.53
C GLY A 517 -1.85 -9.94 17.03
N LEU A 518 -2.73 -10.35 17.95
CA LEU A 518 -3.98 -11.02 17.62
C LEU A 518 -5.02 -10.00 17.20
N LEU A 519 -5.74 -10.30 16.12
CA LEU A 519 -6.91 -9.56 15.70
C LEU A 519 -8.08 -9.99 16.58
N GLU A 520 -8.75 -9.03 17.20
CA GLU A 520 -9.87 -9.33 18.08
C GLU A 520 -10.95 -10.12 17.31
N PRO A 521 -11.42 -11.27 17.85
CA PRO A 521 -12.45 -12.03 17.21
C PRO A 521 -13.72 -11.17 17.10
N TYR A 522 -14.39 -11.29 15.95
CA TYR A 522 -15.68 -10.66 15.67
C TYR A 522 -16.77 -11.22 16.62
N ALA A 523 -16.78 -10.79 17.88
CA ALA A 523 -17.81 -11.19 18.81
C ALA A 523 -17.99 -10.12 19.89
N VAL A 524 -19.02 -9.31 19.65
CA VAL A 524 -19.87 -8.65 20.65
C VAL A 524 -19.10 -7.71 21.58
N SER A 525 -19.26 -6.40 21.37
CA SER A 525 -18.99 -5.43 22.43
C SER A 525 -19.62 -5.97 23.71
N LYS A 526 -18.80 -6.39 24.69
CA LYS A 526 -19.27 -6.70 26.03
C LYS A 526 -19.77 -5.38 26.59
N THR A 527 -21.04 -5.10 26.35
CA THR A 527 -21.78 -4.07 27.07
C THR A 527 -21.99 -4.64 28.48
N SER A 528 -21.08 -4.29 29.38
CA SER A 528 -21.32 -4.32 30.82
C SER A 528 -20.30 -3.41 31.50
N PRO A 529 -20.68 -2.64 32.52
CA PRO A 529 -21.70 -2.97 33.51
C PRO A 529 -22.63 -1.78 33.84
N ASN A 530 -23.92 -1.86 33.55
CA ASN A 530 -24.91 -1.30 34.47
C ASN A 530 -26.25 -1.99 34.27
N GLY A 531 -26.85 -2.36 35.40
CA GLY A 531 -27.85 -3.40 35.53
C GLY A 531 -29.12 -3.19 34.70
N GLY A 532 -29.70 -4.33 34.28
CA GLY A 532 -31.13 -4.45 34.06
C GLY A 532 -31.60 -4.32 32.62
N GLU A 533 -31.28 -5.30 31.77
CA GLU A 533 -32.22 -6.01 30.89
C GLU A 533 -31.44 -6.80 29.84
N LYS A 534 -31.82 -8.07 29.66
CA LYS A 534 -31.22 -8.99 28.67
C LYS A 534 -31.65 -8.59 27.26
N SER A 535 -31.13 -7.48 26.73
CA SER A 535 -31.33 -7.15 25.32
C SER A 535 -30.45 -8.05 24.45
N ILE A 536 -31.07 -8.80 23.55
CA ILE A 536 -30.37 -9.64 22.57
C ILE A 536 -29.49 -8.73 21.71
N PRO A 537 -28.18 -8.99 21.58
CA PRO A 537 -27.30 -8.14 20.79
C PRO A 537 -27.78 -8.10 19.34
N LYS A 538 -28.19 -6.92 18.88
CA LYS A 538 -28.55 -6.69 17.48
C LYS A 538 -27.30 -6.86 16.63
N ILE A 539 -27.21 -7.99 15.95
CA ILE A 539 -26.15 -8.25 14.96
C ILE A 539 -26.33 -7.26 13.81
N ASN A 540 -25.52 -6.21 13.79
CA ASN A 540 -25.55 -5.22 12.73
C ASN A 540 -25.15 -5.87 11.39
N LYS A 541 -25.83 -5.48 10.32
CA LYS A 541 -25.75 -6.06 8.96
C LYS A 541 -24.44 -5.70 8.20
N SER A 542 -23.36 -5.37 8.88
CA SER A 542 -22.10 -4.94 8.27
C SER A 542 -20.92 -5.69 8.86
N ILE A 543 -20.05 -6.19 7.97
CA ILE A 543 -18.80 -6.85 8.35
C ILE A 543 -17.86 -5.74 8.82
N HIS A 544 -17.65 -5.61 10.13
CA HIS A 544 -16.77 -4.61 10.74
C HIS A 544 -15.66 -5.30 11.54
N VAL A 545 -14.39 -5.06 11.20
CA VAL A 545 -13.24 -5.51 12.00
C VAL A 545 -13.14 -4.62 13.22
N ILE A 546 -13.37 -5.06 14.45
CA ILE A 546 -13.04 -4.22 15.62
C ILE A 546 -11.53 -4.32 15.82
N GLY A 547 -10.80 -3.27 15.49
CA GLY A 547 -9.40 -3.10 15.89
C GLY A 547 -9.34 -2.32 17.19
N GLY A 548 -8.56 -2.84 18.15
CA GLY A 548 -8.44 -2.33 19.52
C GLY A 548 -8.24 -0.82 19.60
N GLY A 549 -9.00 -0.20 20.49
CA GLY A 549 -8.88 1.21 20.85
C GLY A 549 -7.73 1.46 21.82
N LEU A 550 -7.36 2.73 21.97
CA LEU A 550 -6.30 3.18 22.89
C LEU A 550 -6.60 2.91 24.38
N ASN A 551 -7.85 2.52 24.71
CA ASN A 551 -8.35 2.36 26.09
C ASN A 551 -8.53 0.89 26.51
N ASP A 552 -8.14 -0.09 25.70
CA ASP A 552 -8.47 -1.51 25.94
C ASP A 552 -7.54 -2.23 26.96
N GLY A 553 -6.91 -1.47 27.87
CA GLY A 553 -6.29 -2.02 29.08
C GLY A 553 -5.06 -2.92 28.89
N TRP A 554 -4.43 -2.92 27.71
CA TRP A 554 -3.34 -3.87 27.37
C TRP A 554 -1.94 -3.26 27.22
N MET A 555 -1.74 -1.99 27.60
CA MET A 555 -0.39 -1.51 27.93
C MET A 555 -0.27 -1.31 29.44
N PRO A 556 0.64 -2.01 30.14
CA PRO A 556 1.03 -1.56 31.48
C PRO A 556 1.56 -0.12 31.36
N HIS A 557 1.12 0.76 32.26
CA HIS A 557 1.46 2.18 32.29
C HIS A 557 2.98 2.45 32.32
N GLU A 558 3.76 1.41 32.60
CA GLU A 558 5.23 1.36 32.65
C GLU A 558 5.91 1.53 31.28
N LEU A 559 5.25 1.17 30.16
CA LEU A 559 5.82 1.35 28.81
C LEU A 559 5.61 2.75 28.23
N LEU A 560 4.81 3.60 28.88
CA LEU A 560 4.63 5.02 28.52
C LEU A 560 5.67 5.93 29.19
N ALA A 561 6.42 5.42 30.17
CA ALA A 561 7.54 6.14 30.78
C ALA A 561 8.81 5.91 29.95
N GLY A 562 9.30 6.97 29.31
CA GLY A 562 10.47 6.92 28.45
C GLY A 562 11.72 6.31 29.11
N ASN A 563 12.46 5.55 28.30
CA ASN A 563 13.91 5.33 28.37
C ASN A 563 14.56 5.29 29.76
N LYS A 564 14.41 4.16 30.46
CA LYS A 564 15.54 3.52 31.15
C LYS A 564 15.45 2.01 30.95
N SER A 565 16.14 1.50 29.94
CA SER A 565 16.32 0.07 29.74
C SER A 565 16.98 -0.51 31.00
N PRO A 566 16.37 -1.48 31.72
CA PRO A 566 17.14 -2.28 32.66
C PRO A 566 18.14 -3.10 31.86
N LYS A 567 19.42 -3.02 32.23
CA LYS A 567 20.47 -3.91 31.68
C LYS A 567 20.02 -5.36 31.91
N PRO A 568 19.98 -6.22 30.89
CA PRO A 568 19.71 -7.63 31.12
C PRO A 568 20.88 -8.23 31.89
N LYS A 569 20.65 -8.57 33.17
CA LYS A 569 21.43 -9.60 33.85
C LYS A 569 20.94 -10.95 33.34
N VAL A 570 21.49 -11.38 32.21
CA VAL A 570 21.46 -12.78 31.80
C VAL A 570 22.92 -13.19 31.69
N GLU A 571 23.42 -13.84 32.74
CA GLU A 571 24.67 -14.60 32.71
C GLU A 571 24.45 -15.75 31.72
N TRP A 572 24.98 -15.60 30.51
CA TRP A 572 25.27 -16.75 29.67
C TRP A 572 26.62 -17.29 30.13
N GLU A 573 26.60 -18.42 30.85
CA GLU A 573 27.81 -19.22 31.06
C GLU A 573 28.34 -19.63 29.69
N THR A 574 29.47 -19.05 29.31
CA THR A 574 30.27 -19.50 28.18
C THR A 574 30.93 -20.82 28.57
N VAL A 575 30.35 -21.93 28.11
CA VAL A 575 31.04 -23.22 28.08
C VAL A 575 32.26 -23.06 27.19
N LYS A 576 33.43 -22.93 27.81
CA LYS A 576 34.72 -23.09 27.15
C LYS A 576 34.85 -24.55 26.75
N VAL A 577 34.78 -24.81 25.44
CA VAL A 577 35.20 -26.10 24.88
C VAL A 577 36.70 -26.01 24.65
N ASP A 578 37.46 -26.69 25.51
CA ASP A 578 38.91 -26.82 25.39
C ASP A 578 39.27 -27.63 24.14
N LEU A 579 39.91 -26.96 23.18
CA LEU A 579 40.47 -27.57 21.99
C LEU A 579 41.86 -28.13 22.33
N ALA A 580 41.91 -29.34 22.88
CA ALA A 580 43.15 -30.08 23.09
C ALA A 580 43.38 -31.09 21.95
N THR A 581 44.41 -30.81 21.16
CA THR A 581 45.38 -31.75 20.53
C THR A 581 44.91 -33.17 20.19
N ARG A 582 44.87 -33.50 18.88
CA ARG A 582 45.08 -34.86 18.39
C ARG A 582 46.01 -34.90 17.17
N PRO A 583 46.73 -36.02 16.99
CA PRO A 583 48.04 -36.04 16.37
C PRO A 583 48.00 -36.26 14.86
N THR A 584 49.08 -35.80 14.22
CA THR A 584 49.49 -36.11 12.87
C THR A 584 49.86 -37.58 12.76
N GLU A 585 49.14 -38.34 11.94
CA GLU A 585 49.60 -39.63 11.43
C GLU A 585 49.83 -39.51 9.92
N GLU A 586 51.09 -39.73 9.55
CA GLU A 586 51.60 -39.91 8.20
C GLU A 586 51.02 -41.20 7.62
N LEU A 587 50.57 -41.16 6.35
CA LEU A 587 50.37 -42.38 5.57
C LEU A 587 50.73 -42.13 4.10
N GLU A 588 51.92 -42.67 3.79
CA GLU A 588 52.48 -43.18 2.55
C GLU A 588 51.74 -42.94 1.23
N GLN A 589 52.49 -42.33 0.31
CA GLN A 589 52.23 -42.31 -1.12
C GLN A 589 52.64 -43.65 -1.76
N GLN A 590 51.76 -44.22 -2.59
CA GLN A 590 52.18 -45.06 -3.72
C GLN A 590 51.47 -44.62 -5.00
N PRO A 591 52.16 -44.64 -6.16
CA PRO A 591 51.61 -44.14 -7.42
C PRO A 591 50.95 -45.27 -8.23
N LEU A 592 49.81 -44.98 -8.84
CA LEU A 592 49.31 -45.76 -9.96
C LEU A 592 49.02 -44.82 -11.13
N SER A 593 49.94 -44.88 -12.09
CA SER A 593 49.69 -44.60 -13.50
C SER A 593 48.50 -45.42 -14.00
N ASN A 594 47.59 -44.79 -14.73
CA ASN A 594 47.24 -45.27 -16.07
C ASN A 594 46.40 -44.24 -16.84
N ALA A 595 46.81 -44.10 -18.09
CA ALA A 595 46.19 -43.33 -19.14
C ALA A 595 44.73 -43.72 -19.35
N ASN A 596 43.89 -42.73 -19.67
CA ASN A 596 42.94 -42.85 -20.78
C ASN A 596 42.64 -41.47 -21.34
N GLU A 597 43.27 -41.26 -22.48
CA GLU A 597 42.94 -40.40 -23.61
C GLU A 597 41.43 -40.45 -23.90
N TYR A 598 40.75 -39.30 -23.83
CA TYR A 598 39.48 -39.09 -24.50
C TYR A 598 39.52 -37.72 -25.20
N ASP A 599 39.30 -37.81 -26.50
CA ASP A 599 39.32 -36.74 -27.49
C ASP A 599 38.49 -35.52 -27.10
N SER A 600 39.13 -34.37 -27.27
CA SER A 600 38.50 -33.04 -27.19
C SER A 600 37.77 -32.73 -28.49
N ALA A 601 36.43 -32.74 -28.46
CA ALA A 601 35.63 -32.09 -29.49
C ALA A 601 35.57 -30.57 -29.23
N PRO A 602 35.62 -29.71 -30.27
CA PRO A 602 35.65 -28.27 -30.10
C PRO A 602 34.28 -27.73 -29.66
N ILE A 603 34.29 -26.95 -28.58
CA ILE A 603 33.14 -26.21 -28.08
C ILE A 603 32.87 -25.05 -29.05
N GLU A 604 31.77 -25.14 -29.80
CA GLU A 604 31.21 -24.04 -30.59
C GLU A 604 30.82 -22.87 -29.67
N GLN A 605 31.24 -21.67 -30.05
CA GLN A 605 30.85 -20.43 -29.38
C GLN A 605 29.33 -20.20 -29.56
N PRO A 606 28.59 -19.82 -28.50
CA PRO A 606 27.19 -19.43 -28.66
C PRO A 606 27.11 -18.09 -29.41
N SER A 607 26.35 -18.10 -30.51
CA SER A 607 25.96 -16.92 -31.26
C SER A 607 25.22 -15.91 -30.37
N PRO A 608 25.33 -14.59 -30.66
CA PRO A 608 24.66 -13.56 -29.87
C PRO A 608 23.13 -13.70 -29.96
N PRO A 609 22.39 -13.45 -28.86
CA PRO A 609 20.94 -13.62 -28.86
C PRO A 609 20.28 -12.62 -29.81
N GLU A 610 19.51 -13.15 -30.76
CA GLU A 610 18.66 -12.36 -31.64
C GLU A 610 17.73 -11.47 -30.82
N LEU A 611 17.74 -10.18 -31.14
CA LEU A 611 16.87 -9.17 -30.54
C LEU A 611 15.40 -9.59 -30.69
N SER A 612 14.72 -9.74 -29.55
CA SER A 612 13.31 -10.11 -29.48
C SER A 612 12.42 -9.22 -30.37
N LEU A 613 11.43 -9.86 -31.01
CA LEU A 613 10.36 -9.24 -31.82
C LEU A 613 9.65 -8.04 -31.15
N PHE A 614 9.72 -7.93 -29.83
CA PHE A 614 9.16 -6.80 -29.07
C PHE A 614 9.96 -5.49 -29.22
N ALA A 615 11.25 -5.53 -29.59
CA ALA A 615 12.05 -4.34 -29.83
C ALA A 615 11.70 -3.64 -31.17
N ARG A 616 11.24 -4.39 -32.18
CA ARG A 616 10.85 -3.83 -33.49
C ARG A 616 9.51 -3.08 -33.48
N LEU A 617 8.66 -3.28 -32.48
CA LEU A 617 7.33 -2.67 -32.41
C LEU A 617 7.28 -1.29 -31.74
N ARG A 618 8.38 -0.82 -31.13
CA ARG A 618 8.45 0.52 -30.50
C ARG A 618 8.96 1.63 -31.42
N GLN A 619 9.54 1.31 -32.58
CA GLN A 619 10.05 2.33 -33.51
C GLN A 619 9.04 2.78 -34.58
N SER A 620 7.86 2.14 -34.70
CA SER A 620 6.89 2.46 -35.77
C SER A 620 5.66 3.29 -35.36
N VAL A 621 5.57 3.78 -34.12
CA VAL A 621 4.33 4.41 -33.58
C VAL A 621 4.49 5.90 -33.24
N PHE A 622 5.66 6.50 -33.42
CA PHE A 622 5.83 7.96 -33.38
C PHE A 622 6.31 8.49 -34.73
N GLY A 623 5.34 8.59 -35.65
CA GLY A 623 5.52 9.13 -36.98
C GLY A 623 4.17 9.45 -37.60
N ARG A 624 3.48 10.45 -37.05
CA ARG A 624 2.53 11.37 -37.71
C ARG A 624 2.05 12.42 -36.73
#